data_AF-A0A978S5A6-F1
#
_entry.id   AF-A0A978S5A6-F1
#
_cell.length_a   1.000
_cell.length_b   1.000
_cell.length_c   1.000
_cell.angle_alpha   90.00
_cell.angle_beta   90.00
_cell.angle_gamma   90.00
#
_symmetry.space_group_name_H-M   'P 1'
#
loop_
_entity.id
_entity.type
_entity.pdbx_description
1 polymer ?
#
loop_
_entity_poly.entity_id
_entity_poly.type
_entity_poly.pdbx_seq_one_letter_code
_entity_poly.pdbx_strand_id
1 'polypeptide(L)' 'MRFNDVVEVIKSLSLDEKIEISLLLQQYLREESRDNIYEKFQLAQEEEKQGKLNFFSHIDELKKLIEE' A
#
# COMPACT_ATOMS: atom_id res chain seq x y z
N MET A 1 -5.33 17.73 16.84
CA MET A 1 -3.97 17.22 17.08
C MET A 1 -3.18 17.42 15.80
N ARG A 2 -2.08 18.17 15.83
CA ARG A 2 -1.16 18.35 14.69
C ARG A 2 -0.13 17.22 14.69
N PHE A 3 0.49 16.95 13.55
CA PHE A 3 1.56 15.95 13.45
C PHE A 3 2.67 16.16 14.49
N ASN A 4 3.07 17.42 14.71
CA ASN A 4 4.06 17.76 15.74
C ASN A 4 3.61 17.35 17.15
N ASP A 5 2.32 17.49 17.49
CA ASP A 5 1.81 17.10 18.80
C ASP A 5 1.94 15.59 19.01
N VAL A 6 1.70 14.79 17.95
CA VAL A 6 1.88 13.33 17.97
C VAL A 6 3.35 12.95 18.17
N VAL A 7 4.26 13.64 17.46
CA VAL A 7 5.70 13.38 17.57
C VAL A 7 6.22 13.67 18.98
N GLU A 8 5.80 14.77 19.60
CA GLU A 8 6.21 15.11 20.96
C GLU A 8 5.68 14.10 21.98
N VAL A 9 4.44 13.61 21.81
CA VAL A 9 3.89 12.52 22.65
C VAL A 9 4.74 11.26 22.49
N ILE A 10 5.02 10.82 21.26
CA ILE A 10 5.84 9.62 21.01
C ILE A 10 7.23 9.77 21.64
N LYS A 11 7.86 10.95 21.57
CA LYS A 11 9.18 11.18 22.18
C LYS A 11 9.16 10.99 23.69
N SER A 12 8.08 11.41 24.36
CA SER A 12 7.94 11.34 25.82
C SER A 12 7.73 9.93 26.38
N LEU A 13 7.38 8.95 25.53
CA LEU A 13 7.16 7.57 25.94
C LEU A 13 8.45 6.84 26.36
N SER A 14 8.30 5.83 27.21
CA SER A 14 9.34 4.87 27.54
C SER A 14 9.77 4.03 26.32
N LEU A 15 10.88 3.31 26.45
CA LEU A 15 11.36 2.45 25.37
C LEU A 15 10.35 1.33 25.05
N ASP A 16 9.77 0.71 26.06
CA ASP A 16 8.83 -0.40 25.89
C ASP A 16 7.55 0.04 25.17
N GLU A 17 6.99 1.19 25.57
CA GLU A 17 5.83 1.80 24.89
C GLU A 17 6.14 2.16 23.43
N LYS A 18 7.34 2.66 23.14
CA LYS A 18 7.77 2.95 21.75
C LYS A 18 7.87 1.68 20.92
N ILE A 19 8.38 0.59 21.50
CA ILE A 19 8.46 -0.71 20.83
C ILE A 19 7.06 -1.24 20.54
N GLU A 20 6.16 -1.20 21.52
CA GLU A 20 4.78 -1.67 21.36
C GLU A 20 4.03 -0.88 20.27
N ILE A 21 4.11 0.45 20.30
CA ILE A 21 3.50 1.31 19.26
C ILE A 21 4.09 1.01 17.88
N SER A 22 5.42 0.80 17.79
CA SER A 22 6.06 0.43 16.52
C SER A 22 5.49 -0.87 15.96
N LEU A 23 5.29 -1.89 16.80
CA LEU A 23 4.71 -3.16 16.40
C LEU A 23 3.26 -3.01 15.92
N LEU A 24 2.46 -2.21 16.62
CA LEU A 24 1.08 -1.90 16.23
C LEU A 24 1.02 -1.14 14.91
N LEU A 25 1.85 -0.11 14.72
CA LEU A 25 1.93 0.64 13.47
C LEU A 25 2.32 -0.25 12.30
N GLN A 26 3.28 -1.17 12.49
CA GLN A 26 3.62 -2.16 11.47
C GLN A 26 2.45 -3.07 11.12
N GLN A 27 1.60 -3.43 12.08
CA GLN A 27 0.41 -4.21 11.80
C GLN A 27 -0.61 -3.43 10.96
N TYR A 28 -0.90 -2.18 11.33
CA TYR A 28 -1.84 -1.35 10.57
C TYR A 28 -1.36 -1.07 9.15
N LEU A 29 -0.07 -0.79 8.95
CA LEU A 29 0.49 -0.62 7.60
C LEU A 29 0.36 -1.91 6.76
N ARG A 30 0.49 -3.09 7.38
CA ARG A 30 0.26 -4.36 6.67
C ARG A 30 -1.21 -4.55 6.30
N GLU A 31 -2.14 -4.14 7.15
CA GLU A 31 -3.57 -4.23 6.88
C GLU A 31 -3.98 -3.26 5.76
N GLU A 32 -3.56 -2.00 5.84
CA GLU A 32 -3.81 -1.00 4.78
C GLU A 32 -3.23 -1.46 3.43
N SER A 33 -2.04 -2.05 3.43
CA SER A 33 -1.44 -2.61 2.21
C SER A 33 -2.27 -3.79 1.66
N ARG A 34 -2.83 -4.64 2.52
CA ARG A 34 -3.69 -5.76 2.09
C ARG A 34 -5.00 -5.25 1.50
N ASP A 35 -5.62 -4.26 2.11
CA ASP A 35 -6.85 -3.66 1.62
C ASP A 35 -6.61 -3.03 0.24
N ASN A 36 -5.50 -2.30 0.07
CA ASN A 36 -5.13 -1.75 -1.24
C ASN A 36 -4.93 -2.84 -2.31
N ILE A 37 -4.24 -3.94 -1.99
CA ILE A 37 -4.09 -5.08 -2.91
C ILE A 37 -5.45 -5.66 -3.28
N TYR A 38 -6.36 -5.80 -2.30
CA TYR A 38 -7.69 -6.35 -2.53
C TYR A 38 -8.53 -5.44 -3.43
N GLU A 39 -8.54 -4.13 -3.19
CA GLU A 39 -9.22 -3.15 -4.04
C GLU A 39 -8.69 -3.20 -5.48
N LYS A 40 -7.36 -3.22 -5.65
CA LYS A 40 -6.73 -3.32 -6.98
C LYS A 40 -7.08 -4.63 -7.68
N PHE A 41 -7.14 -5.74 -6.94
CA PHE A 41 -7.55 -7.02 -7.47
C PHE A 41 -9.01 -7.01 -7.94
N GLN A 42 -9.93 -6.44 -7.15
CA GLN A 42 -11.33 -6.30 -7.55
C GLN A 42 -11.46 -5.46 -8.83
N LEU A 43 -10.76 -4.33 -8.89
CA LEU A 43 -10.71 -3.49 -10.09
C LEU A 43 -10.19 -4.26 -11.31
N ALA A 44 -9.08 -4.99 -11.16
CA ALA A 44 -8.51 -5.79 -12.24
C ALA A 44 -9.48 -6.86 -12.74
N GLN A 45 -10.24 -7.52 -11.86
CA GLN A 45 -11.28 -8.47 -12.29
C GLN A 45 -12.38 -7.82 -13.12
N GLU A 46 -12.78 -6.60 -12.78
CA GLU A 46 -13.77 -5.85 -13.57
C GLU A 46 -13.21 -5.44 -14.94
N GLU A 47 -11.97 -4.98 -14.98
CA GLU A 47 -11.26 -4.64 -16.22
C GLU A 47 -11.08 -5.85 -17.12
N GLU A 48 -10.78 -7.03 -16.56
CA GLU A 48 -10.70 -8.30 -17.28
C GLU A 48 -12.05 -8.63 -17.93
N LYS A 49 -13.14 -8.60 -17.14
CA LYS A 49 -14.51 -8.85 -17.64
C LYS A 49 -14.93 -7.87 -18.74
N GLN A 50 -14.43 -6.64 -18.68
CA GLN A 50 -14.69 -5.59 -19.67
C GLN A 50 -13.75 -5.67 -20.89
N GLY A 51 -12.80 -6.61 -20.91
CA GLY A 51 -11.81 -6.76 -21.99
C GLY A 51 -10.80 -5.61 -22.05
N LYS A 52 -10.56 -4.91 -20.93
CA LYS A 52 -9.64 -3.76 -20.83
C LYS A 52 -8.22 -4.16 -20.48
N LEU A 53 -8.01 -5.37 -19.95
CA LEU A 53 -6.67 -5.87 -19.63
C LEU A 53 -6.00 -6.46 -20.87
N ASN A 54 -4.80 -5.95 -21.17
CA ASN A 54 -3.94 -6.50 -22.20
C ASN A 54 -2.76 -7.23 -21.53
N PHE A 55 -2.62 -8.51 -21.84
CA PHE A 55 -1.51 -9.34 -21.34
C PHE A 55 -0.47 -9.51 -22.45
N PHE A 56 0.80 -9.34 -22.09
CA PHE A 56 1.92 -9.47 -23.01
C PHE A 56 2.87 -10.55 -22.51
N SER A 57 3.33 -11.41 -23.41
CA SER A 57 4.32 -12.46 -23.08
C SER A 57 5.76 -11.99 -23.22
N HIS A 58 5.99 -10.84 -23.88
CA HIS A 58 7.32 -10.27 -24.10
C HIS A 58 7.42 -8.87 -23.53
N ILE A 59 8.50 -8.60 -22.79
CA ILE A 59 8.75 -7.29 -22.16
C ILE A 59 8.88 -6.15 -23.18
N ASP A 60 9.35 -6.45 -24.40
CA ASP A 60 9.50 -5.45 -25.46
C ASP A 60 8.15 -4.96 -26.01
N GLU A 61 7.10 -5.80 -25.93
CA GLU A 61 5.73 -5.40 -26.28
C GLU A 61 5.14 -4.49 -25.19
N LEU A 62 5.41 -4.81 -23.92
CA LEU A 62 4.96 -4.01 -22.78
C LEU A 62 5.61 -2.61 -22.77
N LYS A 63 6.92 -2.51 -23.03
CA LYS A 63 7.64 -1.23 -23.03
C LYS A 63 7.06 -0.23 -24.04
N LYS A 64 6.70 -0.69 -25.24
CA LYS A 64 6.12 0.17 -26.28
C LYS A 64 4.83 0.86 -25.86
N LEU A 65 4.04 0.24 -24.98
CA LEU A 65 2.78 0.80 -24.49
C LEU A 65 2.95 1.77 -23.31
N ILE A 66 4.08 1.72 -22.61
CA ILE A 66 4.39 2.61 -21.48
C ILE A 66 5.15 3.86 -21.96
N GLU A 67 5.82 3.76 -23.11
CA GLU A 67 6.57 4.86 -23.74
C GLU A 67 5.71 5.76 -24.66
N GLU A 68 4.44 5.40 -24.90
CA GLU A 68 3.41 6.26 -25.52
C GLU A 68 2.69 7.14 -24.48
#